data_AF-A0A6L7UZL5-F1
#
_entry.id   AF-A0A6L7UZL5-F1
#
_cell.length_a   1.000
_cell.length_b   1.000
_cell.length_c   1.000
_cell.angle_alpha   90.00
_cell.angle_beta   90.00
_cell.angle_gamma   90.00
#
_symmetry.space_group_name_H-M   'P 1'
#
loop_
_entity.id
_entity.type
_entity.pdbx_description
1 polymer ?
#
loop_
_entity_poly.entity_id
_entity_poly.type
_entity_poly.pdbx_seq_one_letter_code
_entity_poly.pdbx_strand_id
1 'polypeptide(L)'
;MGEATPHWRFAEMTPAQIAENPVQGEFFTSAADMPERLVREAIQNSMDAALGGEPVRVRFAFSGIDHSVPTHRAMDYLNGLTEHLDAVAVEQPARPRDDGAASQFNDETQAVYRAARLVDQPLEWLVVEDFGTRGLTGNIKANGANEPGNNFWGFFRQFGISTKGEDAAGSWGLGKWVFPDASQINAFLALTRRPGETESLLMGLAILKTHERDGRRYPAYGHYAASDPAADSEWFQLPVRSSDS
;
A
#
# COMPACT_ATOMS: atom_id res chain seq x y z
N MET A 1 1.12 -10.45 -28.35
CA MET A 1 0.73 -9.27 -27.57
C MET A 1 1.76 -9.16 -26.47
N GLY A 2 2.50 -8.05 -26.37
CA GLY A 2 3.42 -7.86 -25.25
C GLY A 2 2.62 -7.86 -23.94
N GLU A 3 3.10 -8.56 -22.92
CA GLU A 3 2.54 -8.41 -21.58
C GLU A 3 2.60 -6.92 -21.21
N ALA A 4 1.44 -6.36 -20.89
CA ALA A 4 1.37 -4.96 -20.57
C ALA A 4 2.02 -4.73 -19.19
N THR A 5 2.88 -3.72 -19.12
CA THR A 5 3.72 -3.45 -17.95
C THR A 5 2.86 -3.12 -16.73
N PRO A 6 3.12 -3.75 -15.56
CA PRO A 6 2.41 -3.42 -14.34
C PRO A 6 2.64 -1.97 -13.91
N HIS A 7 1.63 -1.39 -13.29
CA HIS A 7 1.63 0.01 -12.85
C HIS A 7 0.59 0.25 -11.75
N TRP A 8 0.71 1.37 -11.06
CA TRP A 8 -0.26 1.83 -10.07
C TRP A 8 -1.52 2.36 -10.72
N ARG A 9 -2.67 2.00 -10.13
CA ARG A 9 -3.99 2.37 -10.66
C ARG A 9 -4.93 2.78 -9.55
N PHE A 10 -5.61 3.89 -9.80
CA PHE A 10 -6.69 4.42 -8.97
C PHE A 10 -7.97 4.38 -9.80
N ALA A 11 -9.04 3.81 -9.26
CA ALA A 11 -10.32 3.77 -9.96
C ALA A 11 -10.90 5.18 -10.04
N GLU A 12 -11.37 5.60 -11.21
CA GLU A 12 -12.03 6.90 -11.34
C GLU A 12 -13.32 6.90 -10.52
N MET A 13 -13.53 7.97 -9.74
CA MET A 13 -14.73 8.13 -8.96
C MET A 13 -15.93 8.44 -9.86
N THR A 14 -17.06 7.79 -9.61
CA THR A 14 -18.32 8.20 -10.23
C THR A 14 -18.85 9.47 -9.55
N PRO A 15 -19.65 10.31 -10.25
CA PRO A 15 -20.23 11.52 -9.66
C PRO A 15 -21.08 11.28 -8.40
N ALA A 16 -21.58 10.06 -8.21
CA ALA A 16 -22.39 9.68 -7.05
C ALA A 16 -21.56 9.19 -5.86
N GLN A 17 -20.26 8.92 -6.03
CA GLN A 17 -19.41 8.46 -4.95
C GLN A 17 -19.03 9.60 -4.01
N ILE A 18 -19.20 9.35 -2.72
CA ILE A 18 -18.78 10.27 -1.66
C ILE A 18 -17.26 10.17 -1.51
N ALA A 19 -16.60 11.33 -1.47
CA ALA A 19 -15.18 11.39 -1.17
C ALA A 19 -14.96 11.08 0.31
N GLU A 20 -14.22 10.02 0.58
CA GLU A 20 -13.82 9.62 1.93
C GLU A 20 -12.30 9.58 1.98
N ASN A 21 -11.73 10.40 2.85
CA ASN A 21 -10.31 10.35 3.16
C ASN A 21 -10.12 9.44 4.38
N PRO A 22 -9.05 8.62 4.39
CA PRO A 22 -8.63 7.90 5.58
C PRO A 22 -8.50 8.85 6.77
N VAL A 23 -9.11 8.50 7.89
CA VAL A 23 -9.01 9.26 9.15
C VAL A 23 -8.02 8.58 10.11
N GLN A 24 -7.69 7.31 9.85
CA GLN A 24 -6.82 6.47 10.67
C GLN A 24 -5.35 6.69 10.33
N GLY A 25 -4.53 6.96 11.34
CA GLY A 25 -3.14 7.39 11.16
C GLY A 25 -3.11 8.84 10.69
N GLU A 26 -2.43 9.71 11.41
CA GLU A 26 -2.16 11.07 10.92
C GLU A 26 -1.43 10.91 9.57
N PHE A 27 -2.16 11.14 8.47
CA PHE A 27 -1.80 10.72 7.12
C PHE A 27 -0.41 11.23 6.73
N PHE A 28 0.46 10.34 6.21
CA PHE A 28 1.87 10.62 5.90
C PHE A 28 2.74 11.08 7.09
N THR A 29 2.24 11.05 8.33
CA THR A 29 3.07 11.35 9.50
C THR A 29 3.41 10.06 10.22
N SER A 30 4.72 9.80 10.34
CA SER A 30 5.21 8.68 11.12
C SER A 30 5.12 9.03 12.61
N ALA A 31 4.22 8.35 13.33
CA ALA A 31 4.20 8.41 14.79
C ALA A 31 5.52 7.89 15.40
N ALA A 32 5.88 8.35 16.59
CA ALA A 32 7.14 7.94 17.26
C ALA A 32 7.22 6.42 17.53
N ASP A 33 6.09 5.71 17.52
CA ASP A 33 5.97 4.27 17.75
C ASP A 33 5.93 3.44 16.45
N MET A 34 6.14 4.06 15.28
CA MET A 34 6.03 3.37 13.98
C MET A 34 6.90 2.11 13.84
N PRO A 35 8.19 2.09 14.27
CA PRO A 35 8.99 0.86 14.20
C PRO A 35 8.40 -0.28 15.04
N GLU A 36 7.88 0.00 16.24
CA GLU A 36 7.27 -1.00 17.11
C GLU A 36 6.00 -1.56 16.48
N ARG A 37 5.11 -0.68 15.99
CA ARG A 37 3.87 -1.07 15.31
C ARG A 37 4.15 -1.94 14.10
N LEU A 38 5.12 -1.54 13.26
CA LEU A 38 5.47 -2.29 12.05
C LEU A 38 5.99 -3.69 12.39
N VAL A 39 6.92 -3.77 13.34
CA VAL A 39 7.49 -5.06 13.77
C VAL A 39 6.42 -5.97 14.37
N ARG A 40 5.58 -5.44 15.27
CA ARG A 40 4.48 -6.20 15.89
C ARG A 40 3.53 -6.76 14.84
N GLU A 41 3.06 -5.91 13.92
CA GLU A 41 2.10 -6.31 12.90
C GLU A 41 2.69 -7.33 11.92
N ALA A 42 3.90 -7.09 11.43
CA ALA A 42 4.58 -7.99 10.51
C ALA A 42 4.74 -9.38 11.15
N ILE A 43 5.15 -9.44 12.42
CA ILE A 43 5.28 -10.71 13.16
C ILE A 43 3.91 -11.36 13.35
N GLN A 44 2.88 -10.62 13.72
CA GLN A 44 1.52 -11.17 13.89
C GLN A 44 0.99 -11.77 12.58
N ASN A 45 1.09 -11.04 11.47
CA ASN A 45 0.69 -11.52 10.15
C ASN A 45 1.46 -12.81 9.76
N SER A 46 2.75 -12.86 10.06
CA SER A 46 3.58 -14.03 9.78
C SER A 46 3.19 -15.24 10.65
N MET A 47 2.90 -15.02 11.94
CA MET A 47 2.45 -16.07 12.86
C MET A 47 1.09 -16.64 12.48
N ASP A 48 0.13 -15.80 12.09
CA ASP A 48 -1.20 -16.22 11.63
C ASP A 48 -1.10 -17.06 10.33
N ALA A 49 -0.08 -16.79 9.51
CA ALA A 49 0.21 -17.50 8.27
C ALA A 49 1.10 -18.75 8.44
N ALA A 50 1.54 -19.09 9.66
CA ALA A 50 2.48 -20.19 9.91
C ALA A 50 2.03 -21.53 9.28
N LEU A 51 2.97 -22.25 8.67
CA LEU A 51 2.75 -23.62 8.16
C LEU A 51 2.61 -24.66 9.29
N GLY A 52 3.17 -24.36 10.46
CA GLY A 52 3.34 -25.32 11.55
C GLY A 52 4.58 -26.20 11.35
N GLY A 53 5.00 -26.89 12.42
CA GLY A 53 6.16 -27.79 12.41
C GLY A 53 7.50 -27.11 12.68
N GLU A 54 7.74 -25.92 12.12
CA GLU A 54 8.97 -25.14 12.31
C GLU A 54 8.65 -23.70 12.75
N PRO A 55 9.56 -23.00 13.44
CA PRO A 55 9.39 -21.59 13.78
C PRO A 55 9.30 -20.70 12.54
N VAL A 56 8.34 -19.76 12.55
CA VAL A 56 8.31 -18.67 11.57
C VAL A 56 9.53 -17.77 11.77
N ARG A 57 10.22 -17.44 10.69
CA ARG A 57 11.35 -16.50 10.69
C ARG A 57 10.96 -15.24 9.96
N VAL A 58 11.15 -14.09 10.58
CA VAL A 58 10.95 -12.78 9.96
C VAL A 58 12.30 -12.07 9.85
N ARG A 59 12.61 -11.54 8.67
CA ARG A 59 13.80 -10.71 8.39
C ARG A 59 13.35 -9.30 8.03
N PHE A 60 13.97 -8.32 8.69
CA PHE A 60 13.86 -6.91 8.33
C PHE A 60 15.21 -6.46 7.77
N ALA A 61 15.20 -5.78 6.62
CA ALA A 61 16.39 -5.10 6.12
C ALA A 61 16.02 -3.73 5.58
N PHE A 62 16.78 -2.73 6.02
CA PHE A 62 16.67 -1.36 5.54
C PHE A 62 17.89 -1.07 4.66
N SER A 63 17.67 -0.53 3.47
CA SER A 63 18.76 -0.27 2.51
C SER A 63 19.75 0.76 3.03
N GLY A 64 19.25 1.78 3.74
CA GLY A 64 19.98 3.03 3.93
C GLY A 64 20.28 3.73 2.61
N ILE A 65 20.89 4.91 2.72
CA ILE A 65 21.22 5.78 1.60
C ILE A 65 22.19 5.12 0.60
N ASP A 66 23.17 4.35 1.11
CA ASP A 66 24.24 3.73 0.32
C ASP A 66 23.75 2.59 -0.60
N HIS A 67 22.57 2.02 -0.30
CA HIS A 67 21.96 0.95 -1.10
C HIS A 67 20.57 1.33 -1.64
N SER A 68 20.33 2.64 -1.78
CA SER A 68 19.13 3.17 -2.43
C SER A 68 19.02 2.69 -3.89
N VAL A 69 17.78 2.48 -4.33
CA VAL A 69 17.48 2.14 -5.73
C VAL A 69 17.61 3.40 -6.57
N PRO A 70 18.43 3.40 -7.64
CA PRO A 70 18.54 4.55 -8.53
C PRO A 70 17.18 4.91 -9.15
N THR A 71 16.90 6.20 -9.32
CA THR A 71 15.60 6.73 -9.78
C THR A 71 15.06 5.99 -11.01
N HIS A 72 15.88 5.75 -12.03
CA HIS A 72 15.43 5.08 -13.26
C HIS A 72 14.91 3.65 -13.04
N ARG A 73 15.41 2.92 -12.05
CA ARG A 73 14.89 1.59 -11.67
C ARG A 73 13.70 1.70 -10.72
N ALA A 74 13.69 2.69 -9.85
CA ALA A 74 12.55 2.95 -8.99
C ALA A 74 11.30 3.26 -9.83
N MET A 75 11.46 3.96 -10.96
CA MET A 75 10.36 4.26 -11.89
C MET A 75 9.62 3.04 -12.41
N ASP A 76 10.28 1.89 -12.58
CA ASP A 76 9.60 0.65 -12.98
C ASP A 76 8.53 0.23 -11.96
N TYR A 77 8.75 0.55 -10.68
CA TYR A 77 7.83 0.25 -9.58
C TYR A 77 6.94 1.43 -9.17
N LEU A 78 7.22 2.64 -9.64
CA LEU A 78 6.46 3.86 -9.33
C LEU A 78 5.55 4.30 -10.47
N ASN A 79 5.65 3.66 -11.64
CA ASN A 79 4.84 3.97 -12.80
C ASN A 79 3.34 4.08 -12.45
N GLY A 80 2.75 5.24 -12.73
CA GLY A 80 1.36 5.57 -12.43
C GLY A 80 1.11 6.11 -11.02
N LEU A 81 2.02 5.97 -10.05
CA LEU A 81 1.85 6.54 -8.70
C LEU A 81 2.26 8.01 -8.63
N THR A 82 3.32 8.37 -9.37
CA THR A 82 3.95 9.69 -9.36
C THR A 82 2.97 10.81 -9.63
N GLU A 83 2.10 10.65 -10.63
CA GLU A 83 1.12 11.64 -11.05
C GLU A 83 0.01 11.83 -10.02
N HIS A 84 -0.32 10.79 -9.27
CA HIS A 84 -1.29 10.87 -8.18
C HIS A 84 -0.68 11.52 -6.93
N LEU A 85 0.59 11.25 -6.61
CA LEU A 85 1.31 11.96 -5.55
C LEU A 85 1.42 13.47 -5.84
N ASP A 86 1.77 13.83 -7.08
CA ASP A 86 1.82 15.23 -7.50
C ASP A 86 0.43 15.90 -7.41
N ALA A 87 -0.63 15.23 -7.88
CA ALA A 87 -1.99 15.74 -7.78
C ALA A 87 -2.41 16.03 -6.33
N VAL A 88 -2.14 15.09 -5.41
CA VAL A 88 -2.44 15.25 -3.98
C VAL A 88 -1.64 16.40 -3.36
N ALA A 89 -0.39 16.61 -3.79
CA ALA A 89 0.43 17.72 -3.33
C ALA A 89 -0.10 19.08 -3.82
N VAL A 90 -0.53 19.17 -5.09
CA VAL A 90 -1.12 20.39 -5.67
C VAL A 90 -2.42 20.78 -4.96
N GLU A 91 -3.28 19.81 -4.66
CA GLU A 91 -4.58 20.05 -3.99
C GLU A 91 -4.49 20.43 -2.52
N GLN A 92 -3.33 20.20 -1.89
CA GLN A 92 -3.08 20.61 -0.52
C GLN A 92 -2.12 21.80 -0.50
N PRO A 93 -2.51 22.99 -1.01
CA PRO A 93 -1.66 24.16 -0.90
C PRO A 93 -1.56 24.57 0.58
N ALA A 94 -0.48 25.27 0.92
CA ALA A 94 -0.28 25.81 2.26
C ALA A 94 -1.51 26.64 2.68
N ARG A 95 -2.07 26.35 3.85
CA ARG A 95 -3.20 27.14 4.37
C ARG A 95 -2.69 28.54 4.74
N PRO A 96 -3.35 29.62 4.29
CA PRO A 96 -3.05 30.96 4.80
C PRO A 96 -3.29 30.98 6.31
N ARG A 97 -2.38 31.61 7.07
CA ARG A 97 -2.67 31.91 8.48
C ARG A 97 -3.61 33.11 8.55
N ASP A 98 -4.55 33.09 9.49
CA ASP A 98 -5.46 34.22 9.76
C ASP A 98 -4.73 35.49 10.23
N ASP A 99 -3.44 35.38 10.60
CA ASP A 99 -2.60 36.45 11.14
C ASP A 99 -1.71 37.17 10.08
N GLY A 100 -1.80 36.77 8.81
CA GLY A 100 -1.02 37.39 7.72
C GLY A 100 0.48 37.05 7.71
N ALA A 101 0.94 36.10 8.53
CA ALA A 101 2.29 35.55 8.43
C ALA A 101 2.40 34.55 7.26
N ALA A 102 3.64 34.26 6.83
CA ALA A 102 3.90 33.29 5.75
C ALA A 102 3.18 31.95 6.02
N SER A 103 2.52 31.40 5.00
CA SER A 103 1.76 30.16 5.10
C SER A 103 2.64 29.04 5.62
N GLN A 104 2.28 28.43 6.75
CA GLN A 104 2.92 27.19 7.18
C GLN A 104 2.10 26.03 6.68
N PHE A 105 2.75 25.14 5.92
CA PHE A 105 2.25 23.80 5.72
C PHE A 105 2.15 23.10 7.09
N ASN A 106 1.00 22.49 7.39
CA ASN A 106 0.92 21.57 8.52
C ASN A 106 1.77 20.32 8.24
N ASP A 107 2.06 19.51 9.25
CA ASP A 107 2.98 18.37 9.13
C ASP A 107 2.55 17.37 8.03
N GLU A 108 1.25 17.15 7.92
CA GLU A 108 0.63 16.31 6.89
C GLU A 108 0.88 16.85 5.48
N THR A 109 0.60 18.13 5.24
CA THR A 109 0.83 18.76 3.93
C THR A 109 2.31 18.73 3.58
N GLN A 110 3.20 19.01 4.55
CA GLN A 110 4.63 18.89 4.31
C GLN A 110 5.04 17.47 3.93
N ALA A 111 4.45 16.45 4.58
CA ALA A 111 4.76 15.07 4.30
C ALA A 111 4.29 14.63 2.91
N VAL A 112 3.12 15.10 2.46
CA VAL A 112 2.64 14.92 1.09
C VAL A 112 3.57 15.57 0.06
N TYR A 113 4.00 16.82 0.29
CA TYR A 113 4.97 17.47 -0.59
C TYR A 113 6.31 16.73 -0.62
N ARG A 114 6.78 16.25 0.53
CA ARG A 114 8.01 15.44 0.61
C ARG A 114 7.86 14.16 -0.22
N ALA A 115 6.75 13.44 -0.08
CA ALA A 115 6.48 12.23 -0.85
C ALA A 115 6.52 12.47 -2.36
N ALA A 116 5.84 13.51 -2.84
CA ALA A 116 5.80 13.88 -4.26
C ALA A 116 7.18 14.28 -4.82
N ARG A 117 8.12 14.69 -3.97
CA ARG A 117 9.50 15.03 -4.37
C ARG A 117 10.49 13.90 -4.15
N LEU A 118 10.15 12.90 -3.32
CA LEU A 118 11.01 11.77 -3.02
C LEU A 118 11.13 10.84 -4.23
N VAL A 119 10.05 10.71 -5.02
CA VAL A 119 10.01 9.86 -6.22
C VAL A 119 11.00 10.28 -7.31
N ASP A 120 11.47 11.54 -7.31
CA ASP A 120 12.47 12.04 -8.26
C ASP A 120 13.92 11.72 -7.84
N GLN A 121 14.11 11.05 -6.71
CA GLN A 121 15.41 10.80 -6.07
C GLN A 121 15.69 9.29 -5.95
N PRO A 122 16.94 8.87 -5.71
CA PRO A 122 17.21 7.48 -5.33
C PRO A 122 16.39 7.08 -4.11
N LEU A 123 15.69 5.95 -4.18
CA LEU A 123 14.76 5.51 -3.14
C LEU A 123 15.42 4.54 -2.17
N GLU A 124 15.42 4.91 -0.90
CA GLU A 124 15.63 3.95 0.19
C GLU A 124 14.45 2.98 0.28
N TRP A 125 14.71 1.76 0.75
CA TRP A 125 13.68 0.74 0.88
C TRP A 125 13.82 -0.01 2.20
N LEU A 126 12.67 -0.47 2.69
CA LEU A 126 12.54 -1.41 3.79
C LEU A 126 11.90 -2.67 3.22
N VAL A 127 12.54 -3.82 3.45
CA VAL A 127 11.96 -5.12 3.15
C VAL A 127 11.64 -5.86 4.44
N VAL A 128 10.48 -6.50 4.44
CA VAL A 128 10.03 -7.42 5.48
C VAL A 128 9.77 -8.75 4.79
N GLU A 129 10.51 -9.78 5.18
CA GLU A 129 10.39 -11.13 4.62
C GLU A 129 10.04 -12.12 5.71
N ASP A 130 9.06 -12.98 5.44
CA ASP A 130 8.66 -14.07 6.29
C ASP A 130 8.96 -15.43 5.64
N PHE A 131 9.38 -16.38 6.46
CA PHE A 131 9.71 -17.74 6.04
C PHE A 131 9.01 -18.74 6.96
N GLY A 132 8.65 -19.90 6.41
CA GLY A 132 7.87 -20.91 7.13
C GLY A 132 6.37 -20.58 7.18
N THR A 133 5.88 -19.75 6.26
CA THR A 133 4.48 -19.33 6.18
C THR A 133 3.80 -19.88 4.91
N ARG A 134 2.47 -19.86 4.91
CA ARG A 134 1.63 -20.28 3.77
C ARG A 134 1.54 -19.20 2.68
N GLY A 135 2.08 -18.01 2.94
CA GLY A 135 1.82 -16.81 2.16
C GLY A 135 0.37 -16.35 2.22
N LEU A 136 0.02 -15.39 1.37
CA LEU A 136 -1.33 -14.84 1.25
C LEU A 136 -2.21 -15.77 0.40
N THR A 137 -2.77 -16.80 1.00
CA THR A 137 -3.66 -17.80 0.36
C THR A 137 -5.06 -17.26 0.04
N GLY A 138 -5.80 -17.97 -0.82
CA GLY A 138 -7.21 -17.66 -1.13
C GLY A 138 -7.44 -17.11 -2.53
N ASN A 139 -8.71 -16.87 -2.85
CA ASN A 139 -9.16 -16.42 -4.17
C ASN A 139 -8.72 -14.96 -4.42
N ILE A 140 -7.79 -14.75 -5.35
CA ILE A 140 -7.29 -13.42 -5.73
C ILE A 140 -8.35 -12.55 -6.43
N LYS A 141 -9.42 -13.17 -6.94
CA LYS A 141 -10.56 -12.53 -7.60
C LYS A 141 -11.71 -12.18 -6.68
N ALA A 142 -11.58 -12.47 -5.38
CA ALA A 142 -12.58 -12.11 -4.39
C ALA A 142 -12.76 -10.58 -4.30
N ASN A 143 -14.01 -10.13 -4.17
CA ASN A 143 -14.36 -8.71 -4.05
C ASN A 143 -15.60 -8.45 -3.17
N GLY A 144 -16.12 -9.46 -2.48
CA GLY A 144 -17.32 -9.39 -1.64
C GLY A 144 -17.03 -9.41 -0.14
N ALA A 145 -18.03 -9.04 0.66
CA ALA A 145 -17.91 -8.91 2.12
C ALA A 145 -17.79 -10.23 2.91
N ASN A 146 -17.83 -11.40 2.25
CA ASN A 146 -17.81 -12.70 2.92
C ASN A 146 -16.85 -13.67 2.23
N GLU A 147 -15.57 -13.56 2.55
CA GLU A 147 -14.49 -14.41 2.04
C GLU A 147 -13.67 -15.01 3.22
N PRO A 148 -14.29 -15.83 4.10
CA PRO A 148 -13.62 -16.35 5.29
C PRO A 148 -12.38 -17.17 4.93
N GLY A 149 -11.26 -16.89 5.58
CA GLY A 149 -9.99 -17.58 5.33
C GLY A 149 -9.29 -17.17 4.02
N ASN A 150 -9.81 -16.19 3.28
CA ASN A 150 -9.15 -15.62 2.12
C ASN A 150 -8.13 -14.56 2.56
N ASN A 151 -6.93 -15.02 2.92
CA ASN A 151 -5.85 -14.16 3.41
C ASN A 151 -5.41 -13.10 2.38
N PHE A 152 -5.42 -13.43 1.08
CA PHE A 152 -5.12 -12.48 0.02
C PHE A 152 -6.13 -11.33 -0.02
N TRP A 153 -7.42 -11.67 -0.05
CA TRP A 153 -8.50 -10.67 -0.02
C TRP A 153 -8.45 -9.84 1.26
N GLY A 154 -8.27 -10.50 2.40
CA GLY A 154 -8.13 -9.86 3.69
C GLY A 154 -7.01 -8.82 3.67
N PHE A 155 -5.82 -9.20 3.20
CA PHE A 155 -4.65 -8.33 3.21
C PHE A 155 -4.79 -7.10 2.29
N PHE A 156 -5.26 -7.26 1.05
CA PHE A 156 -5.31 -6.16 0.08
C PHE A 156 -6.65 -5.43 -0.05
N ARG A 157 -7.79 -6.04 0.33
CA ARG A 157 -9.13 -5.52 -0.05
C ARG A 157 -10.07 -5.30 1.13
N GLN A 158 -9.73 -5.80 2.31
CA GLN A 158 -10.57 -5.63 3.50
C GLN A 158 -10.06 -4.47 4.37
N PHE A 159 -10.58 -3.27 4.11
CA PHE A 159 -10.37 -2.07 4.92
C PHE A 159 -11.61 -1.74 5.75
N GLY A 160 -11.43 -1.29 6.99
CA GLY A 160 -12.52 -0.78 7.83
C GLY A 160 -13.51 -1.81 8.39
N ILE A 161 -13.39 -3.10 8.04
CA ILE A 161 -14.25 -4.15 8.59
C ILE A 161 -13.55 -4.80 9.80
N SER A 162 -14.01 -4.48 11.02
CA SER A 162 -13.66 -5.27 12.20
C SER A 162 -14.39 -6.60 12.14
N THR A 163 -13.64 -7.68 11.98
CA THR A 163 -14.15 -9.04 12.15
C THR A 163 -13.31 -9.69 13.21
N LYS A 164 -13.65 -9.48 14.50
CA LYS A 164 -13.42 -10.46 15.58
C LYS A 164 -14.05 -10.02 16.91
N GLY A 165 -14.67 -11.00 17.57
CA GLY A 165 -15.24 -10.93 18.91
C GLY A 165 -14.20 -11.02 20.03
N GLU A 166 -14.71 -11.06 21.26
CA GLU A 166 -14.10 -10.64 22.54
C GLU A 166 -12.74 -11.25 22.94
N ASP A 167 -12.23 -12.28 22.26
CA ASP A 167 -11.01 -13.01 22.66
C ASP A 167 -9.76 -12.80 21.80
N ALA A 168 -9.79 -11.87 20.83
CA ALA A 168 -8.59 -11.52 20.05
C ALA A 168 -7.82 -10.37 20.72
N ALA A 169 -6.80 -10.70 21.51
CA ALA A 169 -5.89 -9.71 22.07
C ALA A 169 -5.06 -9.01 20.97
N GLY A 170 -5.46 -7.82 20.54
CA GLY A 170 -4.58 -6.92 19.79
C GLY A 170 -5.27 -6.09 18.71
N SER A 171 -5.31 -4.77 18.97
CA SER A 171 -5.63 -3.61 18.11
C SER A 171 -6.73 -3.75 17.05
N TRP A 172 -7.67 -2.79 17.10
CA TRP A 172 -8.41 -2.20 15.97
C TRP A 172 -7.76 -2.50 14.61
N GLY A 173 -8.54 -2.68 13.54
CA GLY A 173 -8.10 -3.00 12.15
C GLY A 173 -7.06 -2.08 11.46
N LEU A 174 -6.28 -1.34 12.26
CA LEU A 174 -5.05 -0.58 12.04
C LEU A 174 -3.85 -1.41 11.61
N GLY A 175 -3.85 -2.73 11.81
CA GLY A 175 -2.69 -3.58 11.50
C GLY A 175 -2.17 -3.35 10.07
N LYS A 176 -3.06 -3.44 9.09
CA LYS A 176 -2.72 -3.29 7.66
C LYS A 176 -2.29 -1.87 7.26
N TRP A 177 -2.67 -0.85 8.03
CA TRP A 177 -2.27 0.54 7.78
C TRP A 177 -0.80 0.79 8.07
N VAL A 178 -0.18 -0.06 8.88
CA VAL A 178 1.21 0.16 9.30
C VAL A 178 2.21 0.08 8.15
N PHE A 179 1.92 -0.72 7.11
CA PHE A 179 2.83 -0.87 5.96
C PHE A 179 2.88 0.39 5.08
N PRO A 180 1.75 0.96 4.62
CA PRO A 180 1.77 2.25 3.96
C PRO A 180 2.26 3.35 4.92
N ASP A 181 1.79 3.40 6.18
CA ASP A 181 2.20 4.43 7.15
C ASP A 181 3.72 4.44 7.41
N ALA A 182 4.40 3.30 7.32
CA ALA A 182 5.84 3.19 7.48
C ALA A 182 6.63 3.67 6.23
N SER A 183 5.95 3.94 5.12
CA SER A 183 6.52 4.37 3.85
C SER A 183 6.33 5.88 3.66
N GLN A 184 7.40 6.60 3.30
CA GLN A 184 7.32 8.04 3.05
C GLN A 184 6.44 8.43 1.85
N ILE A 185 6.17 7.48 0.94
CA ILE A 185 5.23 7.67 -0.18
C ILE A 185 3.84 7.07 0.08
N ASN A 186 3.60 6.62 1.31
CA ASN A 186 2.38 5.95 1.79
C ASN A 186 1.92 4.78 0.89
N ALA A 187 2.90 4.04 0.39
CA ALA A 187 2.69 2.92 -0.52
C ALA A 187 3.69 1.80 -0.24
N PHE A 188 3.26 0.55 -0.49
CA PHE A 188 4.12 -0.63 -0.38
C PHE A 188 3.80 -1.66 -1.47
N LEU A 189 4.75 -2.55 -1.72
CA LEU A 189 4.59 -3.74 -2.56
C LEU A 189 4.67 -4.98 -1.67
N ALA A 190 3.85 -5.99 -1.95
CA ALA A 190 3.91 -7.28 -1.30
C ALA A 190 3.98 -8.40 -2.35
N LEU A 191 4.97 -9.27 -2.16
CA LEU A 191 5.19 -10.48 -2.94
C LEU A 191 4.83 -11.67 -2.04
N THR A 192 4.04 -12.60 -2.56
CA THR A 192 3.71 -13.84 -1.85
C THR A 192 4.04 -15.05 -2.71
N ARG A 193 4.55 -16.08 -2.06
CA ARG A 193 4.66 -17.45 -2.60
C ARG A 193 3.75 -18.37 -1.81
N ARG A 194 3.07 -19.28 -2.49
CA ARG A 194 2.11 -20.19 -1.88
C ARG A 194 2.59 -21.63 -2.07
N PRO A 195 2.58 -22.48 -1.02
CA PRO A 195 2.94 -23.88 -1.16
C PRO A 195 2.11 -24.57 -2.25
N GLY A 196 2.79 -25.25 -3.18
CA GLY A 196 2.15 -25.98 -4.27
C GLY A 196 1.77 -25.14 -5.50
N GLU A 197 1.99 -23.82 -5.48
CA GLU A 197 1.84 -22.95 -6.65
C GLU A 197 3.22 -22.63 -7.25
N THR A 198 3.32 -22.59 -8.58
CA THR A 198 4.58 -22.28 -9.30
C THR A 198 4.75 -20.80 -9.59
N GLU A 199 3.68 -20.01 -9.42
CA GLU A 199 3.69 -18.58 -9.65
C GLU A 199 3.82 -17.84 -8.31
N SER A 200 4.64 -16.79 -8.31
CA SER A 200 4.60 -15.77 -7.26
C SER A 200 3.56 -14.70 -7.62
N LEU A 201 2.92 -14.12 -6.61
CA LEU A 201 1.96 -13.02 -6.78
C LEU A 201 2.52 -11.73 -6.20
N LEU A 202 2.58 -10.67 -7.00
CA LEU A 202 3.01 -9.33 -6.60
C LEU A 202 1.86 -8.33 -6.75
N MET A 203 1.56 -7.60 -5.69
CA MET A 203 0.58 -6.51 -5.72
C MET A 203 1.00 -5.41 -4.74
N GLY A 204 0.61 -4.18 -5.03
CA GLY A 204 0.86 -3.04 -4.15
C GLY A 204 -0.41 -2.39 -3.65
N LEU A 205 -0.28 -1.64 -2.57
CA LEU A 205 -1.31 -0.74 -2.05
C LEU A 205 -0.66 0.62 -1.77
N ALA A 206 -1.33 1.66 -2.24
CA ALA A 206 -1.05 3.05 -1.93
C ALA A 206 -2.29 3.64 -1.28
N ILE A 207 -2.08 4.42 -0.22
CA ILE A 207 -3.16 5.14 0.45
C ILE A 207 -2.84 6.63 0.39
N LEU A 208 -3.54 7.35 -0.45
CA LEU A 208 -3.41 8.78 -0.65
C LEU A 208 -4.63 9.52 -0.07
N LYS A 209 -4.84 10.77 -0.45
CA LYS A 209 -6.14 11.44 -0.28
C LYS A 209 -6.94 11.30 -1.55
N THR A 210 -8.26 11.48 -1.44
CA THR A 210 -9.08 11.80 -2.59
C THR A 210 -8.49 13.02 -3.28
N HIS A 211 -8.31 12.94 -4.59
CA HIS A 211 -7.69 14.01 -5.38
C HIS A 211 -8.24 14.04 -6.80
N GLU A 212 -8.04 15.16 -7.48
CA GLU A 212 -8.36 15.39 -8.88
C GLU A 212 -7.08 15.41 -9.71
N ARG A 213 -7.14 14.75 -10.86
CA ARG A 213 -6.11 14.81 -11.89
C ARG A 213 -6.78 14.82 -13.24
N ASP A 214 -6.35 15.73 -14.11
CA ASP A 214 -6.84 15.85 -15.50
C ASP A 214 -8.39 15.93 -15.58
N GLY A 215 -9.01 16.63 -14.63
CA GLY A 215 -10.47 16.80 -14.53
C GLY A 215 -11.23 15.56 -14.05
N ARG A 216 -10.54 14.53 -13.56
CA ARG A 216 -11.11 13.29 -13.03
C ARG A 216 -10.78 13.15 -11.56
N ARG A 217 -11.75 12.68 -10.77
CA ARG A 217 -11.58 12.45 -9.34
C ARG A 217 -11.19 11.01 -9.06
N TYR A 218 -10.31 10.81 -8.10
CA TYR A 218 -9.80 9.50 -7.70
C TYR A 218 -9.93 9.33 -6.18
N PRO A 219 -10.26 8.12 -5.69
CA PRO A 219 -10.32 7.83 -4.26
C PRO A 219 -8.90 7.78 -3.68
N ALA A 220 -8.83 7.68 -2.36
CA ALA A 220 -7.57 7.52 -1.63
C ALA A 220 -6.80 6.25 -2.00
N TYR A 221 -7.46 5.17 -2.38
CA TYR A 221 -6.84 3.85 -2.52
C TYR A 221 -6.42 3.55 -3.96
N GLY A 222 -5.15 3.18 -4.14
CA GLY A 222 -4.59 2.72 -5.41
C GLY A 222 -3.84 1.41 -5.26
N HIS A 223 -3.73 0.65 -6.34
CA HIS A 223 -3.02 -0.63 -6.32
C HIS A 223 -2.01 -0.74 -7.45
N TYR A 224 -0.83 -1.28 -7.16
CA TYR A 224 0.12 -1.74 -8.16
C TYR A 224 -0.30 -3.13 -8.63
N ALA A 225 -0.58 -3.28 -9.92
CA ALA A 225 -1.27 -4.46 -10.43
C ALA A 225 -0.84 -4.81 -11.85
N ALA A 226 -1.17 -6.04 -12.28
CA ALA A 226 -1.03 -6.45 -13.66
C ALA A 226 -1.87 -5.56 -14.58
N SER A 227 -1.35 -5.25 -15.76
CA SER A 227 -2.17 -4.68 -16.82
C SER A 227 -2.87 -5.84 -17.53
N ASP A 228 -4.19 -5.88 -17.42
CA ASP A 228 -5.03 -6.88 -18.07
C ASP A 228 -6.29 -6.18 -18.60
N PRO A 229 -6.47 -6.07 -19.94
CA PRO A 229 -7.64 -5.44 -20.55
C PRO A 229 -9.00 -6.01 -20.08
N ALA A 230 -9.05 -7.28 -19.65
CA ALA A 230 -10.25 -7.89 -19.09
C ALA A 230 -10.47 -7.47 -17.64
N ALA A 231 -9.42 -7.39 -16.83
CA ALA A 231 -9.48 -6.85 -15.47
C ALA A 231 -9.73 -5.32 -15.47
N ASP A 232 -9.27 -4.63 -16.52
CA ASP A 232 -9.49 -3.21 -16.80
C ASP A 232 -10.96 -2.90 -17.04
N SER A 233 -11.72 -3.84 -17.59
CA SER A 233 -13.15 -3.65 -17.88
C SER A 233 -14.04 -3.61 -16.64
N GLU A 234 -13.56 -4.10 -15.50
CA GLU A 234 -14.27 -4.10 -14.21
C GLU A 234 -13.59 -3.24 -13.13
N TRP A 235 -12.54 -2.48 -13.51
CA TRP A 235 -11.67 -1.75 -12.57
C TRP A 235 -11.16 -2.61 -11.41
N PHE A 236 -10.97 -3.91 -11.68
CA PHE A 236 -10.63 -4.88 -10.66
C PHE A 236 -9.15 -5.26 -10.77
N GLN A 237 -8.32 -4.72 -9.87
CA GLN A 237 -6.87 -4.89 -9.96
C GLN A 237 -6.45 -6.31 -9.56
N LEU A 238 -5.68 -7.00 -10.40
CA LEU A 238 -5.14 -8.33 -10.12
C LEU A 238 -3.64 -8.29 -9.83
N PRO A 239 -3.11 -9.20 -9.00
CA PRO A 239 -1.68 -9.29 -8.78
C PRO A 239 -0.94 -9.63 -10.09
N VAL A 240 0.25 -9.06 -10.24
CA VAL A 240 1.24 -9.52 -11.23
C VAL A 240 1.64 -10.94 -10.88
N ARG A 241 1.69 -11.79 -11.90
CA ARG A 241 2.16 -13.17 -11.77
C ARG A 241 3.54 -13.29 -12.39
N SER A 242 4.45 -13.93 -11.68
CA SER A 242 5.74 -14.31 -12.23
C SER A 242 5.95 -15.80 -11.99
N SER A 243 6.25 -16.55 -13.04
CA SER A 243 6.83 -17.88 -12.89
C SER A 243 8.23 -17.74 -12.31
N ASP A 244 8.59 -18.61 -11.39
CA ASP A 244 10.00 -18.77 -11.02
C ASP A 244 10.75 -19.34 -12.23
N SER A 245 11.67 -18.56 -12.80
CA SER A 245 12.61 -19.01 -13.83
C SER A 245 13.69 -19.91 -13.24
#